data_AF-A0A7X3MDL3-F1
#
_entry.id   AF-A0A7X3MDL3-F1
#
_cell.length_a   1.000
_cell.length_b   1.000
_cell.length_c   1.000
_cell.angle_alpha   90.00
_cell.angle_beta   90.00
_cell.angle_gamma   90.00
#
_symmetry.space_group_name_H-M   'P 1'
#
loop_
_entity.id
_entity.type
_entity.pdbx_description
1 polymer ?
#
loop_
_entity_poly.entity_id
_entity_poly.type
_entity_poly.pdbx_seq_one_letter_code
_entity_poly.pdbx_strand_id
1 'polypeptide(L)'
;MDYRNHLHKVDNLKAKTVNNKLATVKSYVGYASARDVSLQQYAFSIEQVPYYSEPKERKPVIEDVDALAALLHMPPNTRKGLRDKVIMCVLYDGGMRVDELVSMDVRNVCLDYDNVKLRIHGKGNKERCVIVDSKTSALIQQYMGEFHLERNRDAPFIYTVIGGKQKYMTARNVQKLIKKYSDKVREAYDLPESVSPHTLRRTRGTLLYRDGVDLAAISVLLGHADMKTTRDYYTSPSLDQMREIANRRNSVIPEEEPLWPDDEDELSRILGLD
;
A
#
# COMPACT_ATOMS: atom_id res chain seq x y z
N MET A 1 -26.59 -17.92 12.47
CA MET A 1 -25.34 -17.71 13.25
C MET A 1 -24.37 -18.88 13.12
N ASP A 2 -24.86 -20.11 13.13
CA ASP A 2 -24.03 -21.33 13.26
C ASP A 2 -23.01 -21.51 12.14
N TYR A 3 -23.38 -21.27 10.88
CA TYR A 3 -22.42 -21.32 9.76
C TYR A 3 -21.23 -20.37 9.95
N ARG A 4 -21.51 -19.10 10.28
CA ARG A 4 -20.46 -18.08 10.51
C ARG A 4 -19.57 -18.47 11.69
N ASN A 5 -20.18 -18.94 12.79
CA ASN A 5 -19.46 -19.36 13.98
C ASN A 5 -18.65 -20.63 13.75
N HIS A 6 -19.14 -21.57 12.95
CA HIS A 6 -18.42 -22.78 12.55
C HIS A 6 -17.16 -22.41 11.76
N LEU A 7 -17.29 -21.56 10.73
CA LEU A 7 -16.15 -21.09 9.95
C LEU A 7 -15.08 -20.40 10.82
N HIS A 8 -15.49 -19.68 11.86
CA HIS A 8 -14.54 -18.97 12.72
C HIS A 8 -13.94 -19.86 13.81
N LYS A 9 -14.75 -20.65 14.51
CA LYS A 9 -14.35 -21.43 15.69
C LYS A 9 -13.83 -22.82 15.37
N VAL A 10 -14.34 -23.45 14.32
CA VAL A 10 -13.99 -24.83 13.93
C VAL A 10 -12.93 -24.81 12.84
N ASP A 11 -13.20 -24.08 11.74
CA ASP A 11 -12.25 -23.99 10.62
C ASP A 11 -11.11 -23.00 10.88
N ASN A 12 -11.13 -22.31 12.03
CA ASN A 12 -10.14 -21.34 12.47
C ASN A 12 -9.82 -20.26 11.42
N LEU A 13 -10.84 -19.81 10.67
CA LEU A 13 -10.68 -18.78 9.65
C LEU A 13 -10.69 -17.39 10.27
N LYS A 14 -9.83 -16.50 9.77
CA LYS A 14 -9.84 -15.07 10.10
C LYS A 14 -11.21 -14.45 9.83
N ALA A 15 -11.67 -13.54 10.68
CA ALA A 15 -13.03 -13.01 10.60
C ALA A 15 -13.30 -12.28 9.27
N LYS A 16 -12.30 -11.61 8.68
CA LYS A 16 -12.38 -11.12 7.29
C LYS A 16 -12.73 -12.20 6.26
N THR A 17 -12.10 -13.37 6.34
CA THR A 17 -12.36 -14.50 5.43
C THR A 17 -13.77 -15.04 5.65
N VAL A 18 -14.21 -15.13 6.90
CA VAL A 18 -15.57 -15.52 7.27
C VAL A 18 -16.59 -14.53 6.70
N ASN A 19 -16.35 -13.23 6.85
CA ASN A 19 -17.20 -12.17 6.33
C ASN A 19 -17.31 -12.22 4.81
N ASN A 20 -16.21 -12.46 4.09
CA ASN A 20 -16.25 -12.64 2.64
C ASN A 20 -17.09 -13.86 2.22
N LYS A 21 -16.95 -14.99 2.92
CA LYS A 21 -17.76 -16.20 2.66
C LYS A 21 -19.25 -15.93 2.94
N LEU A 22 -19.56 -15.28 4.06
CA LEU A 22 -20.94 -14.89 4.40
C LEU A 22 -21.53 -13.92 3.36
N ALA A 23 -20.74 -12.96 2.87
CA ALA A 23 -21.17 -12.04 1.82
C ALA A 23 -21.52 -12.77 0.52
N THR A 24 -20.75 -13.80 0.15
CA THR A 24 -21.08 -14.66 -1.01
C THR A 24 -22.41 -15.38 -0.81
N VAL A 25 -22.64 -15.96 0.37
CA VAL A 25 -23.91 -16.66 0.68
C VAL A 25 -25.08 -15.68 0.64
N LYS A 26 -24.97 -14.52 1.30
CA LYS A 26 -25.97 -13.46 1.27
C LYS A 26 -26.31 -13.03 -0.16
N SER A 27 -25.29 -12.77 -0.97
CA SER A 27 -25.45 -12.37 -2.38
C SER A 27 -26.15 -13.45 -3.21
N TYR A 28 -25.73 -14.70 -3.08
CA TYR A 28 -26.33 -15.81 -3.82
C TYR A 28 -27.79 -16.06 -3.44
N VAL A 29 -28.11 -16.08 -2.15
CA VAL A 29 -29.49 -16.27 -1.69
C VAL A 29 -30.37 -15.07 -2.04
N GLY A 30 -29.82 -13.85 -1.99
CA GLY A 30 -30.49 -12.66 -2.51
C GLY A 30 -30.84 -12.79 -4.00
N TYR A 31 -29.90 -13.27 -4.82
CA TYR A 31 -30.13 -13.54 -6.24
C TYR A 31 -31.19 -14.63 -6.48
N ALA A 32 -31.15 -15.73 -5.70
CA ALA A 32 -32.06 -16.85 -5.83
C ALA A 32 -33.48 -16.49 -5.40
N SER A 33 -33.63 -15.78 -4.28
CA SER A 33 -34.93 -15.32 -3.78
C SER A 33 -35.62 -14.28 -4.65
N ALA A 34 -34.86 -13.58 -5.51
CA ALA A 34 -35.43 -12.72 -6.55
C ALA A 34 -36.11 -13.52 -7.69
N ARG A 35 -35.83 -14.83 -7.81
CA ARG A 35 -36.39 -15.72 -8.84
C ARG A 35 -37.38 -16.74 -8.29
N ASP A 36 -37.23 -17.09 -7.01
CA ASP A 36 -38.10 -18.01 -6.31
C ASP A 36 -38.56 -17.40 -4.99
N VAL A 37 -39.85 -17.07 -4.91
CA VAL A 37 -40.46 -16.45 -3.74
C VAL A 37 -40.38 -17.34 -2.49
N SER A 38 -40.33 -18.67 -2.65
CA SER A 38 -40.21 -19.61 -1.53
C SER A 38 -38.92 -19.42 -0.73
N LEU A 39 -37.91 -18.78 -1.35
CA LEU A 39 -36.62 -18.51 -0.74
C LEU A 39 -36.53 -17.17 0.00
N GLN A 40 -37.55 -16.31 -0.09
CA GLN A 40 -37.50 -14.96 0.52
C GLN A 40 -37.34 -15.00 2.05
N GLN A 41 -38.03 -15.93 2.73
CA GLN A 41 -37.89 -16.10 4.18
C GLN A 41 -36.45 -16.42 4.60
N TYR A 42 -35.74 -17.24 3.80
CA TYR A 42 -34.36 -17.60 4.06
C TYR A 42 -33.42 -16.43 3.75
N ALA A 43 -33.67 -15.70 2.66
CA ALA A 43 -32.91 -14.50 2.31
C ALA A 43 -32.96 -13.45 3.42
N PHE A 44 -34.16 -13.16 3.94
CA PHE A 44 -34.33 -12.24 5.06
C PHE A 44 -33.56 -12.72 6.29
N SER A 45 -33.71 -13.99 6.66
CA SER A 45 -33.04 -14.56 7.83
C SER A 45 -31.50 -14.53 7.72
N ILE A 46 -30.96 -14.81 6.54
CA ILE A 46 -29.51 -14.80 6.27
C ILE A 46 -28.98 -13.37 6.26
N GLU A 47 -29.74 -12.40 5.75
CA GLU A 47 -29.33 -10.99 5.72
C GLU A 47 -29.18 -10.41 7.13
N GLN A 48 -30.00 -10.84 8.10
CA GLN A 48 -29.88 -10.44 9.50
C GLN A 48 -28.64 -10.99 10.21
N VAL A 49 -27.90 -11.94 9.61
CA VAL A 49 -26.66 -12.45 10.21
C VAL A 49 -25.59 -11.36 10.14
N PRO A 50 -25.10 -10.86 11.30
CA PRO A 50 -24.13 -9.78 11.30
C PRO A 50 -22.76 -10.29 10.85
N TYR A 51 -21.98 -9.40 10.25
CA TYR A 51 -20.56 -9.64 10.04
C TYR A 51 -19.81 -9.59 11.38
N TYR A 52 -18.66 -10.27 11.46
CA TYR A 52 -17.73 -10.04 12.56
C TYR A 52 -17.17 -8.62 12.46
N SER A 53 -17.19 -7.90 13.58
CA SER A 53 -16.45 -6.64 13.72
C SER A 53 -14.99 -6.96 13.97
N GLU A 54 -14.11 -6.41 13.16
CA GLU A 54 -12.67 -6.44 13.39
C GLU A 54 -12.18 -5.00 13.52
N PRO A 55 -11.34 -4.68 14.52
CA PRO A 55 -10.64 -3.41 14.53
C PRO A 55 -9.87 -3.27 13.21
N LYS A 56 -9.95 -2.10 12.58
CA LYS A 56 -9.18 -1.82 11.36
C LYS A 56 -7.70 -1.78 11.72
N GLU A 57 -6.99 -2.88 11.54
CA GLU A 57 -5.54 -2.91 11.72
C GLU A 57 -4.87 -1.98 10.70
N ARG A 58 -3.94 -1.15 11.18
CA ARG A 58 -3.07 -0.38 10.29
C ARG A 58 -2.25 -1.36 9.48
N LYS A 59 -2.48 -1.28 8.19
CA LYS A 59 -1.85 -2.13 7.19
C LYS A 59 -0.37 -1.75 7.09
N PRO A 60 0.59 -2.70 7.12
CA PRO A 60 2.02 -2.38 7.22
C PRO A 60 2.52 -1.49 6.09
N VAL A 61 3.33 -0.50 6.45
CA VAL A 61 4.10 0.39 5.56
C VAL A 61 5.54 0.34 6.01
N ILE A 62 6.46 0.69 5.10
CA ILE A 62 7.89 0.83 5.45
C ILE A 62 8.05 2.30 5.87
N GLU A 63 8.22 2.55 7.17
CA GLU A 63 8.35 3.91 7.69
C GLU A 63 9.78 4.44 7.63
N ASP A 64 10.75 3.55 7.84
CA ASP A 64 12.17 3.85 7.74
C ASP A 64 12.59 4.04 6.27
N VAL A 65 13.01 5.27 5.94
CA VAL A 65 13.45 5.67 4.61
C VAL A 65 14.77 4.99 4.23
N ASP A 66 15.65 4.74 5.19
CA ASP A 66 16.92 4.05 4.95
C ASP A 66 16.68 2.57 4.67
N ALA A 67 15.76 1.93 5.41
CA ALA A 67 15.31 0.56 5.11
C ALA A 67 14.69 0.44 3.71
N LEU A 68 13.88 1.43 3.31
CA LEU A 68 13.30 1.48 1.97
C LEU A 68 14.37 1.66 0.89
N ALA A 69 15.33 2.58 1.09
CA ALA A 69 16.44 2.79 0.18
C ALA A 69 17.30 1.51 0.05
N ALA A 70 17.66 0.88 1.16
CA ALA A 70 18.38 -0.39 1.19
C ALA A 70 17.63 -1.47 0.40
N LEU A 71 16.31 -1.56 0.57
CA LEU A 71 15.47 -2.50 -0.17
C LEU A 71 15.50 -2.27 -1.68
N LEU A 72 15.36 -1.02 -2.13
CA LEU A 72 15.37 -0.68 -3.56
C LEU A 72 16.78 -0.86 -4.18
N HIS A 73 17.84 -0.72 -3.40
CA HIS A 73 19.22 -0.91 -3.85
C HIS A 73 19.73 -2.36 -3.75
N MET A 74 19.06 -3.22 -2.98
CA MET A 74 19.46 -4.61 -2.70
C MET A 74 19.70 -5.50 -3.94
N PRO A 75 18.96 -5.37 -5.07
CA PRO A 75 19.24 -6.19 -6.25
C PRO A 75 20.67 -5.96 -6.78
N PRO A 76 21.44 -7.03 -7.06
CA PRO A 76 22.85 -6.94 -7.44
C PRO A 76 23.03 -6.35 -8.84
N ASN A 77 24.21 -5.84 -9.16
CA ASN A 77 24.56 -5.31 -10.48
C ASN A 77 24.78 -6.44 -11.51
N THR A 78 23.70 -7.11 -11.88
CA THR A 78 23.64 -8.15 -12.90
C THR A 78 22.43 -7.89 -13.79
N ARG A 79 22.37 -8.48 -14.99
CA ARG A 79 21.21 -8.36 -15.89
C ARG A 79 19.88 -8.64 -15.17
N LYS A 80 19.79 -9.77 -14.45
CA LYS A 80 18.58 -10.10 -13.65
C LYS A 80 18.34 -9.11 -12.52
N GLY A 81 19.38 -8.65 -11.86
CA GLY A 81 19.26 -7.66 -10.78
C GLY A 81 18.80 -6.29 -11.26
N LEU A 82 19.19 -5.85 -12.47
CA LEU A 82 18.66 -4.64 -13.10
C LEU A 82 17.15 -4.75 -13.32
N ARG A 83 16.68 -5.86 -13.91
CA ARG A 83 15.24 -6.12 -14.06
C ARG A 83 14.53 -6.07 -12.71
N ASP A 84 15.08 -6.75 -11.71
CA ASP A 84 14.47 -6.82 -10.39
C ASP A 84 14.42 -5.43 -9.71
N LYS A 85 15.46 -4.61 -9.88
CA LYS A 85 15.53 -3.21 -9.42
C LYS A 85 14.47 -2.35 -10.10
N VAL A 86 14.34 -2.43 -11.43
CA VAL A 86 13.30 -1.72 -12.17
C VAL A 86 11.90 -2.12 -11.70
N ILE A 87 11.63 -3.41 -11.51
CA ILE A 87 10.35 -3.89 -10.99
C ILE A 87 10.02 -3.21 -9.64
N MET A 88 10.99 -3.19 -8.70
CA MET A 88 10.77 -2.63 -7.37
C MET A 88 10.62 -1.11 -7.38
N CYS A 89 11.49 -0.39 -8.11
CA CYS A 89 11.43 1.06 -8.24
C CYS A 89 10.12 1.51 -8.93
N VAL A 90 9.71 0.85 -10.02
CA VAL A 90 8.45 1.20 -10.72
C VAL A 90 7.22 0.93 -9.86
N LEU A 91 7.19 -0.18 -9.09
CA LEU A 91 6.08 -0.45 -8.17
C LEU A 91 5.99 0.60 -7.06
N TYR A 92 7.12 1.01 -6.52
CA TYR A 92 7.19 2.02 -5.47
C TYR A 92 6.86 3.40 -6.03
N ASP A 93 7.69 3.94 -6.92
CA ASP A 93 7.61 5.32 -7.37
C ASP A 93 6.36 5.56 -8.22
N GLY A 94 6.07 4.63 -9.13
CA GLY A 94 4.84 4.64 -9.94
C GLY A 94 3.57 4.28 -9.16
N GLY A 95 3.71 3.84 -7.90
CA GLY A 95 2.61 3.43 -7.03
C GLY A 95 1.70 2.37 -7.67
N MET A 96 2.23 1.51 -8.53
CA MET A 96 1.44 0.61 -9.38
C MET A 96 0.90 -0.62 -8.62
N ARG A 97 -0.22 -1.20 -9.09
CA ARG A 97 -0.57 -2.57 -8.70
C ARG A 97 0.33 -3.56 -9.43
N VAL A 98 0.59 -4.71 -8.81
CA VAL A 98 1.42 -5.75 -9.44
C VAL A 98 0.83 -6.23 -10.76
N ASP A 99 -0.49 -6.40 -10.82
CA ASP A 99 -1.19 -6.85 -12.04
C ASP A 99 -1.05 -5.82 -13.17
N GLU A 100 -1.08 -4.52 -12.85
CA GLU A 100 -0.87 -3.44 -13.81
C GLU A 100 0.56 -3.43 -14.37
N LEU A 101 1.58 -3.75 -13.55
CA LEU A 101 2.96 -3.83 -14.01
C LEU A 101 3.17 -5.04 -14.91
N VAL A 102 2.70 -6.22 -14.48
CA VAL A 102 2.99 -7.47 -15.18
C VAL A 102 2.17 -7.66 -16.44
N SER A 103 1.09 -6.89 -16.65
CA SER A 103 0.33 -6.85 -17.91
C SER A 103 0.72 -5.69 -18.82
N MET A 104 1.77 -4.94 -18.49
CA MET A 104 2.21 -3.79 -19.26
C MET A 104 3.03 -4.23 -20.48
N ASP A 105 2.83 -3.55 -21.60
CA ASP A 105 3.61 -3.71 -22.83
C ASP A 105 4.69 -2.64 -22.95
N VAL A 106 5.69 -2.90 -23.78
CA VAL A 106 6.74 -1.92 -24.12
C VAL A 106 6.15 -0.60 -24.65
N ARG A 107 5.06 -0.63 -25.42
CA ARG A 107 4.36 0.58 -25.92
C ARG A 107 3.81 1.50 -24.83
N ASN A 108 3.65 1.01 -23.61
CA ASN A 108 3.15 1.80 -22.49
C ASN A 108 4.26 2.59 -21.79
N VAL A 109 5.52 2.36 -22.16
CA VAL A 109 6.69 3.05 -21.62
C VAL A 109 7.10 4.16 -22.60
N CYS A 110 6.75 5.39 -22.26
CA CYS A 110 7.14 6.56 -23.03
C CYS A 110 8.45 7.11 -22.46
N LEU A 111 9.54 6.94 -23.22
CA LEU A 111 10.83 7.53 -22.89
C LEU A 111 10.84 8.99 -23.36
N ASP A 112 10.74 9.92 -22.41
CA ASP A 112 10.94 11.36 -22.64
C ASP A 112 12.35 11.75 -22.16
N TYR A 113 12.88 12.88 -22.63
CA TYR A 113 14.23 13.33 -22.25
C TYR A 113 14.33 13.65 -20.75
N ASP A 114 13.29 14.26 -20.17
CA ASP A 114 13.32 14.69 -18.78
C ASP A 114 12.89 13.59 -17.80
N ASN A 115 11.75 12.94 -18.05
CA ASN A 115 11.21 11.89 -17.18
C ASN A 115 10.43 10.84 -17.98
N VAL A 116 10.58 9.57 -17.60
CA VAL A 116 9.83 8.47 -18.20
C VAL A 116 8.36 8.54 -17.75
N LYS A 117 7.45 8.34 -18.70
CA LYS A 117 6.00 8.29 -18.47
C LYS A 117 5.49 6.88 -18.69
N LEU A 118 4.76 6.34 -17.73
CA LEU A 118 4.16 5.01 -17.78
C LEU A 118 2.65 5.13 -17.96
N ARG A 119 2.11 4.56 -19.05
CA ARG A 119 0.68 4.51 -19.32
C ARG A 119 0.08 3.23 -18.75
N ILE A 120 -0.74 3.37 -17.72
CA ILE A 120 -1.30 2.27 -16.95
C ILE A 120 -2.77 2.06 -17.33
N HIS A 121 -3.13 0.81 -17.61
CA HIS A 121 -4.53 0.41 -17.84
C HIS A 121 -5.10 -0.24 -16.58
N GLY A 122 -6.10 0.42 -15.99
CA GLY A 122 -6.76 -0.02 -14.76
C GLY A 122 -8.09 -0.73 -15.00
N LYS A 123 -8.73 -1.15 -13.90
CA LYS A 123 -10.05 -1.80 -13.92
C LYS A 123 -11.09 -0.90 -14.60
N GLY A 124 -11.89 -1.47 -15.50
CA GLY A 124 -12.94 -0.76 -16.23
C GLY A 124 -12.42 0.08 -17.41
N ASN A 125 -11.28 -0.31 -17.99
CA ASN A 125 -10.62 0.38 -19.11
C ASN A 125 -10.28 1.85 -18.82
N LYS A 126 -10.07 2.19 -17.54
CA LYS A 126 -9.62 3.52 -17.14
C LYS A 126 -8.12 3.61 -17.31
N GLU A 127 -7.66 4.58 -18.08
CA GLU A 127 -6.24 4.87 -18.24
C GLU A 127 -5.78 5.94 -17.25
N ARG A 128 -4.54 5.80 -16.78
CA ARG A 128 -3.82 6.88 -16.11
C ARG A 128 -2.36 6.89 -16.55
N CYS A 129 -1.74 8.06 -16.51
CA CYS A 129 -0.32 8.20 -16.76
C CYS A 129 0.39 8.52 -15.45
N VAL A 130 1.52 7.88 -15.22
CA VAL A 130 2.38 8.17 -14.07
C VAL A 130 3.75 8.59 -14.58
N ILE A 131 4.22 9.73 -14.08
CA ILE A 131 5.57 10.22 -14.31
C ILE A 131 6.42 9.66 -13.17
N VAL A 132 7.51 8.97 -13.51
CA VAL A 132 8.46 8.46 -12.53
C VAL A 132 9.63 9.43 -12.36
N ASP A 133 10.28 9.36 -11.21
CA ASP A 133 11.44 10.17 -10.84
C ASP A 133 12.62 9.95 -11.81
N SER A 134 13.60 10.86 -11.79
CA SER A 134 14.74 10.83 -12.71
C SER A 134 15.67 9.62 -12.53
N LYS A 135 15.84 9.11 -11.29
CA LYS A 135 16.64 7.92 -10.99
C LYS A 135 15.93 6.66 -11.51
N THR A 136 14.62 6.55 -11.27
CA THR A 136 13.77 5.47 -11.81
C THR A 136 13.72 5.54 -13.33
N SER A 137 13.66 6.74 -13.91
CA SER A 137 13.73 6.98 -15.35
C SER A 137 15.03 6.45 -15.94
N ALA A 138 16.19 6.77 -15.34
CA ALA A 138 17.48 6.27 -15.78
C ALA A 138 17.56 4.72 -15.73
N LEU A 139 17.05 4.11 -14.66
CA LEU A 139 16.98 2.65 -14.54
C LEU A 139 16.10 2.01 -15.61
N ILE A 140 14.94 2.62 -15.92
CA ILE A 140 14.07 2.13 -17.00
C ILE A 140 14.78 2.28 -18.35
N GLN A 141 15.43 3.40 -18.63
CA GLN A 141 16.17 3.59 -19.89
C GLN A 141 17.27 2.53 -20.07
N GLN A 142 18.06 2.26 -19.02
CA GLN A 142 19.06 1.20 -19.02
C GLN A 142 18.42 -0.18 -19.25
N TYR A 143 17.33 -0.49 -18.53
CA TYR A 143 16.60 -1.74 -18.69
C TYR A 143 16.07 -1.93 -20.11
N MET A 144 15.52 -0.87 -20.71
CA MET A 144 15.04 -0.92 -22.09
C MET A 144 16.17 -1.14 -23.09
N GLY A 145 17.38 -0.63 -22.81
CA GLY A 145 18.58 -0.92 -23.60
C GLY A 145 19.07 -2.36 -23.48
N GLU A 146 18.93 -3.01 -22.31
CA GLU A 146 19.43 -4.38 -22.09
C GLU A 146 18.41 -5.49 -22.41
N PHE A 147 17.12 -5.20 -22.33
CA PHE A 147 16.04 -6.18 -22.45
C PHE A 147 15.19 -6.01 -23.71
N HIS A 148 15.15 -4.80 -24.27
CA HIS A 148 14.23 -4.43 -25.36
C HIS A 148 14.98 -3.76 -26.52
N LEU A 149 16.12 -4.32 -26.93
CA LEU A 149 16.95 -3.83 -28.04
C LEU A 149 16.16 -3.60 -29.33
N GLU A 150 15.29 -4.55 -29.68
CA GLU A 150 14.44 -4.49 -30.88
C GLU A 150 13.23 -3.56 -30.72
N ARG A 151 12.97 -3.05 -29.51
CA ARG A 151 11.85 -2.15 -29.20
C ARG A 151 10.49 -2.63 -29.70
N ASN A 152 10.28 -3.96 -29.71
CA ASN A 152 9.00 -4.55 -30.06
C ASN A 152 7.91 -4.02 -29.12
N ARG A 153 7.02 -3.20 -29.68
CA ARG A 153 5.98 -2.45 -28.95
C ARG A 153 4.93 -3.34 -28.31
N ASP A 154 4.76 -4.57 -28.81
CA ASP A 154 3.81 -5.57 -28.34
C ASP A 154 4.44 -6.60 -27.41
N ALA A 155 5.74 -6.49 -27.14
CA ALA A 155 6.41 -7.35 -26.19
C ALA A 155 6.01 -6.96 -24.75
N PRO A 156 5.93 -7.94 -23.83
CA PRO A 156 5.75 -7.65 -22.41
C PRO A 156 6.87 -6.74 -21.90
N PHE A 157 6.51 -5.66 -21.20
CA PHE A 157 7.51 -4.79 -20.58
C PHE A 157 8.37 -5.57 -19.58
N ILE A 158 7.75 -6.36 -18.70
CA ILE A 158 8.44 -7.26 -17.77
C ILE A 158 8.15 -8.72 -18.15
N TYR A 159 9.20 -9.46 -18.52
CA TYR A 159 9.08 -10.84 -18.98
C TYR A 159 9.99 -11.84 -18.26
N THR A 160 9.63 -13.11 -18.41
CA THR A 160 10.51 -14.27 -18.24
C THR A 160 10.70 -14.97 -19.58
N VAL A 161 11.80 -15.70 -19.73
CA VAL A 161 12.06 -16.52 -20.91
C VAL A 161 11.76 -17.98 -20.58
N ILE A 162 10.81 -18.58 -21.27
CA ILE A 162 10.40 -19.98 -21.09
C ILE A 162 10.41 -20.63 -22.47
N GLY A 163 11.25 -21.65 -22.66
CA GLY A 163 11.42 -22.32 -23.96
C GLY A 163 11.86 -21.36 -25.08
N GLY A 164 12.75 -20.43 -24.77
CA GLY A 164 13.26 -19.42 -25.72
C GLY A 164 12.30 -18.27 -26.04
N LYS A 165 11.05 -18.30 -25.56
CA LYS A 165 10.05 -17.26 -25.81
C LYS A 165 9.87 -16.34 -24.61
N GLN A 166 9.71 -15.04 -24.89
CA GLN A 166 9.33 -14.07 -23.88
C GLN A 166 7.87 -14.29 -23.48
N LYS A 167 7.60 -14.37 -22.19
CA LYS A 167 6.26 -14.43 -21.61
C LYS A 167 6.15 -13.42 -20.48
N TYR A 168 4.96 -12.86 -20.28
CA TYR A 168 4.68 -11.99 -19.15
C TYR A 168 5.12 -12.65 -17.83
N MET A 169 5.84 -11.91 -17.01
CA MET A 169 6.17 -12.36 -15.67
C MET A 169 4.88 -12.50 -14.85
N THR A 170 4.75 -13.52 -14.01
CA THR A 170 3.56 -13.64 -13.15
C THR A 170 3.65 -12.72 -11.94
N ALA A 171 2.51 -12.24 -11.43
CA ALA A 171 2.46 -11.49 -10.18
C ALA A 171 3.08 -12.25 -8.99
N ARG A 172 2.91 -13.58 -8.96
CA ARG A 172 3.56 -14.45 -7.97
C ARG A 172 5.09 -14.41 -8.05
N ASN A 173 5.67 -14.32 -9.23
CA ASN A 173 7.13 -14.19 -9.38
C ASN A 173 7.62 -12.85 -8.83
N VAL A 174 6.89 -11.76 -9.10
CA VAL A 174 7.19 -10.44 -8.53
C VAL A 174 7.09 -10.44 -7.00
N GLN A 175 6.06 -11.07 -6.44
CA GLN A 175 5.91 -11.21 -4.98
C GLN A 175 7.08 -12.00 -4.35
N LYS A 176 7.48 -13.13 -4.98
CA LYS A 176 8.63 -13.92 -4.52
C LYS A 176 9.94 -13.12 -4.59
N LEU A 177 10.12 -12.34 -5.64
CA LEU A 177 11.26 -11.46 -5.85
C LEU A 177 11.35 -10.42 -4.73
N ILE A 178 10.26 -9.70 -4.45
CA ILE A 178 10.22 -8.70 -3.39
C ILE A 178 10.49 -9.36 -2.03
N LYS A 179 9.85 -10.50 -1.76
CA LYS A 179 10.05 -11.24 -0.51
C LYS A 179 11.53 -11.59 -0.31
N LYS A 180 12.17 -12.14 -1.36
CA LYS A 180 13.59 -12.50 -1.33
C LYS A 180 14.49 -11.32 -0.92
N TYR A 181 14.27 -10.13 -1.49
CA TYR A 181 15.09 -8.97 -1.15
C TYR A 181 14.72 -8.39 0.22
N SER A 182 13.44 -8.36 0.59
CA SER A 182 13.03 -7.90 1.92
C SER A 182 13.56 -8.79 3.04
N ASP A 183 13.65 -10.10 2.82
CA ASP A 183 14.18 -11.03 3.83
C ASP A 183 15.66 -10.76 4.10
N LYS A 184 16.45 -10.44 3.06
CA LYS A 184 17.86 -10.07 3.20
C LYS A 184 18.05 -8.74 3.91
N VAL A 185 17.26 -7.74 3.55
CA VAL A 185 17.38 -6.38 4.12
C VAL A 185 16.97 -6.38 5.59
N ARG A 186 16.05 -7.27 5.99
CA ARG A 186 15.61 -7.44 7.38
C ARG A 186 16.73 -7.93 8.33
N GLU A 187 17.84 -8.43 7.79
CA GLU A 187 19.02 -8.78 8.61
C GLU A 187 19.70 -7.54 9.21
N ALA A 188 19.53 -6.37 8.59
CA ALA A 188 20.21 -5.12 8.99
C ALA A 188 19.26 -3.95 9.28
N TYR A 189 18.01 -4.00 8.81
CA TYR A 189 17.04 -2.93 8.93
C TYR A 189 15.70 -3.44 9.46
N ASP A 190 14.95 -2.57 10.15
CA ASP A 190 13.59 -2.90 10.56
C ASP A 190 12.63 -2.81 9.36
N LEU A 191 12.09 -3.95 8.97
CA LEU A 191 11.12 -4.07 7.89
C LEU A 191 9.91 -4.85 8.37
N PRO A 192 8.70 -4.50 7.91
CA PRO A 192 7.51 -5.30 8.19
C PRO A 192 7.73 -6.78 7.89
N GLU A 193 7.09 -7.64 8.69
CA GLU A 193 7.16 -9.10 8.57
C GLU A 193 6.91 -9.56 7.12
N SER A 194 5.98 -8.90 6.43
CA SER A 194 5.69 -9.14 5.02
C SER A 194 5.76 -7.86 4.18
N VAL A 195 6.74 -7.83 3.27
CA VAL A 195 6.82 -6.82 2.22
C VAL A 195 6.28 -7.42 0.91
N SER A 196 5.36 -6.69 0.29
CA SER A 196 4.67 -7.08 -0.95
C SER A 196 4.56 -5.87 -1.89
N PRO A 197 4.16 -6.06 -3.16
CA PRO A 197 3.89 -4.93 -4.06
C PRO A 197 2.92 -3.91 -3.45
N HIS A 198 1.89 -4.39 -2.74
CA HIS A 198 0.96 -3.51 -2.05
C HIS A 198 1.57 -2.78 -0.85
N THR A 199 2.59 -3.34 -0.20
CA THR A 199 3.36 -2.63 0.84
C THR A 199 4.09 -1.45 0.22
N LEU A 200 4.84 -1.64 -0.87
CA LEU A 200 5.54 -0.55 -1.57
C LEU A 200 4.58 0.56 -2.02
N ARG A 201 3.46 0.19 -2.64
CA ARG A 201 2.43 1.15 -3.06
C ARG A 201 1.83 1.94 -1.90
N ARG A 202 1.57 1.28 -0.76
CA ARG A 202 1.07 1.96 0.43
C ARG A 202 2.13 2.89 0.99
N THR A 203 3.38 2.44 1.11
CA THR A 203 4.52 3.26 1.52
C THR A 203 4.61 4.53 0.67
N ARG A 204 4.54 4.43 -0.67
CA ARG A 204 4.57 5.61 -1.54
C ARG A 204 3.43 6.59 -1.24
N GLY A 205 2.19 6.09 -1.12
CA GLY A 205 1.04 6.94 -0.79
C GLY A 205 1.16 7.60 0.58
N THR A 206 1.66 6.87 1.59
CA THR A 206 1.88 7.39 2.94
C THR A 206 2.97 8.46 2.95
N LEU A 207 4.09 8.24 2.25
CA LEU A 207 5.17 9.22 2.17
C LEU A 207 4.73 10.48 1.43
N LEU A 208 4.05 10.37 0.28
CA LEU A 208 3.49 11.53 -0.42
C LEU A 208 2.53 12.34 0.45
N TYR A 209 1.69 11.66 1.25
CA TYR A 209 0.80 12.34 2.17
C TYR A 209 1.57 13.06 3.30
N ARG A 210 2.62 12.43 3.84
CA ARG A 210 3.51 13.05 4.83
C ARG A 210 4.26 14.25 4.28
N ASP A 211 4.63 14.21 3.00
CA ASP A 211 5.25 15.32 2.26
C ASP A 211 4.25 16.44 1.92
N GLY A 212 2.99 16.33 2.37
CA GLY A 212 1.96 17.36 2.21
C GLY A 212 1.24 17.36 0.86
N VAL A 213 1.41 16.30 0.05
CA VAL A 213 0.68 16.19 -1.23
C VAL A 213 -0.80 15.96 -0.95
N ASP A 214 -1.64 16.71 -1.66
CA ASP A 214 -3.09 16.62 -1.53
C ASP A 214 -3.62 15.19 -1.78
N LEU A 215 -4.60 14.76 -0.98
CA LEU A 215 -5.17 13.42 -1.06
C LEU A 215 -5.84 13.15 -2.42
N ALA A 216 -6.43 14.16 -3.07
CA ALA A 216 -7.01 13.96 -4.39
C ALA A 216 -5.92 13.67 -5.43
N ALA A 217 -4.80 14.40 -5.38
CA ALA A 217 -3.64 14.14 -6.23
C ALA A 217 -3.06 12.74 -6.00
N ILE A 218 -2.89 12.31 -4.74
CA ILE A 218 -2.45 10.95 -4.39
C ILE A 218 -3.44 9.91 -4.92
N SER A 219 -4.75 10.16 -4.79
CA SER A 219 -5.81 9.26 -5.26
C SER A 219 -5.75 9.05 -6.78
N VAL A 220 -5.49 10.12 -7.54
CA VAL A 220 -5.32 10.08 -9.00
C VAL A 220 -4.07 9.30 -9.38
N LEU A 221 -2.92 9.63 -8.77
CA LEU A 221 -1.63 8.96 -9.01
C LEU A 221 -1.74 7.45 -8.79
N LEU A 222 -2.29 7.05 -7.64
CA LEU A 222 -2.46 5.66 -7.29
C LEU A 222 -3.59 5.01 -8.11
N GLY A 223 -4.57 5.75 -8.61
CA GLY A 223 -5.73 5.18 -9.30
C GLY A 223 -6.65 4.42 -8.33
N HIS A 224 -7.03 5.10 -7.24
CA HIS A 224 -8.10 4.64 -6.36
C HIS A 224 -9.46 4.95 -6.98
N ALA A 225 -10.33 3.93 -7.05
CA ALA A 225 -11.68 4.09 -7.58
C ALA A 225 -12.62 4.83 -6.62
N ASP A 226 -12.27 4.87 -5.33
CA ASP A 226 -13.01 5.55 -4.27
C ASP A 226 -12.03 6.31 -3.37
N MET A 227 -12.25 7.62 -3.23
CA MET A 227 -11.46 8.50 -2.36
C MET A 227 -11.53 8.09 -0.88
N LYS A 228 -12.60 7.39 -0.46
CA LYS A 228 -12.71 6.82 0.89
C LYS A 228 -11.57 5.86 1.19
N THR A 229 -11.06 5.17 0.18
CA THR A 229 -9.85 4.33 0.31
C THR A 229 -8.65 5.22 0.64
N THR A 230 -8.42 6.31 -0.09
CA THR A 230 -7.31 7.22 0.17
C THR A 230 -7.40 7.84 1.57
N ARG A 231 -8.61 8.25 1.99
CA ARG A 231 -8.86 8.78 3.34
C ARG A 231 -8.58 7.73 4.42
N ASP A 232 -9.26 6.58 4.38
CA ASP A 232 -9.15 5.52 5.38
C ASP A 232 -7.71 5.00 5.56
N TYR A 233 -6.88 5.02 4.51
CA TYR A 233 -5.51 4.51 4.57
C TYR A 233 -4.46 5.55 5.00
N TYR A 234 -4.61 6.82 4.62
CA TYR A 234 -3.53 7.81 4.78
C TYR A 234 -3.80 8.88 5.84
N THR A 235 -5.07 9.17 6.17
CA THR A 235 -5.39 10.24 7.14
C THR A 235 -5.29 9.79 8.59
N SER A 236 -4.58 8.71 8.88
CA SER A 236 -4.29 8.31 10.25
C SER A 236 -2.98 8.96 10.65
N PRO A 237 -2.99 10.14 11.31
CA PRO A 237 -1.77 10.87 11.65
C PRO A 237 -0.84 9.98 12.49
N SER A 238 0.48 10.10 12.30
CA SER A 238 1.43 9.53 13.25
C SER A 238 1.31 10.26 14.60
N LEU A 239 1.78 9.63 15.68
CA LEU A 239 1.83 10.29 16.99
C LEU A 239 2.64 11.59 16.93
N ASP A 240 3.71 11.63 16.15
CA ASP A 240 4.54 12.82 15.96
C ASP A 240 3.80 13.92 15.20
N GLN A 241 3.04 13.56 14.16
CA GLN A 241 2.17 14.52 13.47
C GLN A 241 1.05 15.04 14.38
N MET A 242 0.47 14.18 15.24
CA MET A 242 -0.52 14.63 16.22
C MET A 242 0.10 15.57 17.26
N ARG A 243 1.34 15.31 17.70
CA ARG A 243 2.10 16.22 18.57
C ARG A 243 2.39 17.55 17.89
N GLU A 244 2.85 17.53 16.64
CA GLU A 244 3.11 18.75 15.88
C GLU A 244 1.84 19.55 15.62
N ILE A 245 0.72 18.91 15.28
CA ILE A 245 -0.59 19.55 15.11
C ILE A 245 -1.08 20.15 16.45
N ALA A 246 -0.90 19.43 17.56
CA ALA A 246 -1.23 19.95 18.89
C ALA A 246 -0.39 21.20 19.21
N ASN A 247 0.90 21.18 18.89
CA ASN A 247 1.83 22.27 19.15
C ASN A 247 1.69 23.44 18.15
N ARG A 248 1.10 23.23 16.96
CA ARG A 248 0.84 24.27 15.95
C ARG A 248 -0.37 25.15 16.26
N ARG A 249 -1.19 24.81 17.25
CA ARG A 249 -2.23 25.73 17.70
C ARG A 249 -1.58 26.87 18.47
N ASN A 250 -1.88 28.11 18.07
CA ASN A 250 -1.71 29.28 18.93
C ASN A 250 -2.30 28.94 20.30
N SER A 251 -1.43 28.74 21.29
CA SER A 251 -1.89 28.44 22.64
C SER A 251 -2.65 29.66 23.14
N VAL A 252 -3.98 29.56 23.18
CA VAL A 252 -4.85 30.53 23.86
C VAL A 252 -4.88 30.26 25.37
N ILE A 253 -4.24 29.17 25.79
CA ILE A 253 -3.95 28.88 27.18
C ILE A 253 -2.85 29.86 27.59
N PRO A 254 -3.14 30.81 28.51
CA PRO A 254 -2.13 31.71 29.03
C PRO A 254 -0.97 30.88 29.60
N GLU A 255 0.27 31.34 29.41
CA GLU A 255 1.35 30.90 30.28
C GLU A 255 0.99 31.39 31.69
N GLU A 256 0.46 30.49 32.52
CA GLU A 256 0.30 30.78 33.94
C GLU A 256 1.71 30.74 34.55
N GLU A 257 2.13 31.84 35.14
CA GLU A 257 3.31 31.83 36.01
C GLU A 257 3.07 30.77 37.09
N PRO A 258 4.03 29.86 37.33
CA PRO A 258 3.88 28.87 38.39
C PRO A 258 3.55 29.59 39.70
N LEU A 259 2.42 29.24 40.30
CA LEU A 259 1.97 29.76 41.61
C LEU A 259 2.92 29.39 42.76
N TRP A 260 3.88 28.51 42.47
CA TRP A 260 4.88 28.03 43.40
C TRP A 260 6.11 28.93 43.27
N PRO A 261 6.59 29.56 44.35
CA PRO A 261 7.87 30.21 44.31
C PRO A 261 8.96 29.18 43.98
N ASP A 262 9.88 29.51 43.08
CA ASP A 262 11.11 28.72 42.82
C ASP A 262 12.10 28.77 44.02
N ASP A 263 11.65 29.28 45.16
CA ASP A 263 12.37 29.40 46.42
C ASP A 263 11.93 28.28 47.38
N GLU A 264 12.80 27.28 47.57
CA GLU A 264 12.61 26.15 48.48
C GLU A 264 12.33 26.60 49.93
N ASP A 265 12.89 27.74 50.35
CA ASP A 265 12.69 28.29 51.70
C ASP A 265 11.27 28.87 51.85
N GLU A 266 10.76 29.51 50.80
CA GLU A 266 9.39 30.05 50.77
C GLU A 266 8.36 28.93 50.69
N LEU A 267 8.66 27.85 49.95
CA LEU A 267 7.84 26.65 49.89
C LEU A 267 7.77 25.93 51.24
N SER A 268 8.89 25.82 51.95
CA SER A 268 8.98 25.22 53.29
C SER A 268 8.16 26.01 54.32
N ARG A 269 8.20 27.34 54.23
CA ARG A 269 7.43 28.24 55.10
C ARG A 269 5.92 28.16 54.82
N ILE A 270 5.49 28.05 53.56
CA ILE A 270 4.07 27.89 53.17
C ILE A 270 3.53 26.51 53.59
N LEU A 271 4.35 25.47 53.52
CA LEU A 271 3.99 24.10 53.89
C LEU A 271 4.10 23.81 55.40
N GLY A 272 4.58 24.77 56.20
CA GLY A 272 4.72 24.64 57.65
C GLY A 272 5.77 23.60 58.05
N LEU A 273 6.84 23.48 57.27
CA LEU A 273 7.95 22.55 57.49
C LEU A 273 9.13 23.17 58.28
N ASP A 274 9.00 24.45 58.66
CA ASP A 274 9.91 25.19 59.55
C ASP A 274 9.51 25.10 61.04
#